data_AF-A0A7G7YDQ6-F1
#
_entry.id   AF-A0A7G7YDQ6-F1
#
_cell.length_a   1.000
_cell.length_b   1.000
_cell.length_c   1.000
_cell.angle_alpha   90.00
_cell.angle_beta   90.00
_cell.angle_gamma   90.00
#
_symmetry.space_group_name_H-M   'P 1'
#
loop_
_entity.id
_entity.type
_entity.pdbx_description
1 polymer ?
#
loop_
_entity_poly.entity_id
_entity_poly.type
_entity_poly.pdbx_seq_one_letter_code
_entity_poly.pdbx_strand_id
1 'polypeptide(L)'
;MQDKTKFIQEIAKSKEPWQYLAAFFALYNYKQDPTTIIHLPILYLASCSGLQHLSAITKEVSLAKNTNVIALSDNPREDKPADFYSLVLNRTNLNLSIDKNENLRNIKLDRAAIKRSVMTVPYYISLTGMGDQLIENFKVIWQDNESRILVPGEYTINNTDMVISWKDMGVLQRELLTKLVYNTINLELPSLKTLNKYLRDLIKIITHFNLPISWITPAGMKINLSTVKLNKVRTNLSLVKSGRTKITLNLPTKTLNVKSIVTSFMPNLVHSLDASNIYLLVEALAHDYQSFPLYTIHDCFQRRPNNMGELEDRIKTAFIKMYLEKPYLLQLEEFILKDLSNIKGLEIVDNKIIVEGVDSGLIFPTIPKNFLVKENDSLFETGLRASRYFIS
;
A
#
# COMPACT_ATOMS: atom_id res chain seq x y z
N MET A 1 -30.13 -26.47 14.69
CA MET A 1 -30.90 -25.53 13.83
C MET A 1 -32.30 -25.30 14.42
N GLN A 2 -32.41 -24.80 15.66
CA GLN A 2 -33.73 -24.66 16.30
C GLN A 2 -34.49 -23.39 15.85
N ASP A 3 -33.81 -22.42 15.24
CA ASP A 3 -34.44 -21.24 14.63
C ASP A 3 -33.78 -20.91 13.28
N LYS A 4 -34.44 -21.35 12.20
CA LYS A 4 -33.98 -21.12 10.82
C LYS A 4 -33.98 -19.63 10.46
N THR A 5 -34.93 -18.87 10.99
CA THR A 5 -35.10 -17.45 10.70
C THR A 5 -33.96 -16.65 11.32
N LYS A 6 -33.62 -16.93 12.58
CA LYS A 6 -32.46 -16.32 13.25
C LYS A 6 -31.15 -16.62 12.53
N PHE A 7 -30.95 -17.86 12.09
CA PHE A 7 -29.74 -18.25 11.34
C PHE A 7 -29.61 -17.51 10.01
N ILE A 8 -30.71 -17.37 9.25
CA ILE A 8 -30.71 -16.59 7.99
C ILE A 8 -30.38 -15.11 8.27
N GLN A 9 -30.92 -14.54 9.34
CA GLN A 9 -30.61 -13.17 9.75
C GLN A 9 -29.15 -12.99 10.16
N GLU A 10 -28.55 -13.98 10.84
CA GLU A 10 -27.13 -13.96 11.20
C GLU A 10 -26.23 -13.98 9.95
N ILE A 11 -26.54 -14.85 8.97
CA ILE A 11 -25.82 -14.90 7.69
C ILE A 11 -25.94 -13.55 6.97
N ALA A 12 -27.16 -13.00 6.86
CA ALA A 12 -27.42 -11.74 6.16
C ALA A 12 -26.73 -10.52 6.80
N LYS A 13 -26.41 -10.59 8.10
CA LYS A 13 -25.67 -9.55 8.82
C LYS A 13 -24.15 -9.71 8.72
N SER A 14 -23.64 -10.85 8.26
CA SER A 14 -22.21 -11.08 8.06
C SER A 14 -21.68 -10.21 6.91
N LYS A 15 -20.42 -9.78 7.01
CA LYS A 15 -19.72 -9.09 5.91
C LYS A 15 -19.56 -9.98 4.68
N GLU A 16 -19.33 -11.28 4.90
CA GLU A 16 -19.10 -12.29 3.86
C GLU A 16 -20.08 -13.46 4.05
N PRO A 17 -21.35 -13.30 3.63
CA PRO A 17 -22.43 -14.24 3.97
C PRO A 17 -22.17 -15.66 3.46
N TRP A 18 -21.65 -15.79 2.24
CA TRP A 18 -21.39 -17.10 1.62
C TRP A 18 -20.18 -17.81 2.23
N GLN A 19 -19.13 -17.07 2.58
CA GLN A 19 -17.95 -17.63 3.27
C GLN A 19 -18.32 -18.08 4.68
N TYR A 20 -19.13 -17.28 5.38
CA TYR A 20 -19.68 -17.64 6.69
C TYR A 20 -20.50 -18.93 6.62
N LEU A 21 -21.37 -19.07 5.62
CA LEU A 21 -22.17 -20.28 5.42
C LEU A 21 -21.30 -21.52 5.15
N ALA A 22 -20.26 -21.38 4.33
CA ALA A 22 -19.32 -22.46 4.05
C ALA A 22 -18.56 -22.90 5.33
N ALA A 23 -18.08 -21.95 6.13
CA ALA A 23 -17.46 -22.20 7.43
C ALA A 23 -18.41 -22.88 8.42
N PHE A 24 -19.68 -22.44 8.45
CA PHE A 24 -20.70 -23.04 9.29
C PHE A 24 -20.92 -24.51 8.94
N PHE A 25 -21.09 -24.85 7.67
CA PHE A 25 -21.29 -26.26 7.27
C PHE A 25 -20.06 -27.12 7.52
N ALA A 26 -18.85 -26.60 7.30
CA ALA A 26 -17.61 -27.30 7.63
C ALA A 26 -17.54 -27.63 9.14
N LEU A 27 -17.83 -26.65 9.99
CA LEU A 27 -17.84 -26.83 11.45
C LEU A 27 -18.97 -27.77 11.91
N TYR A 28 -20.15 -27.67 11.28
CA TYR A 28 -21.27 -28.54 11.59
C TYR A 28 -20.92 -30.01 11.32
N ASN A 29 -20.37 -30.32 10.14
CA ASN A 29 -19.98 -31.67 9.77
C ASN A 29 -18.90 -32.22 10.72
N TYR A 30 -17.89 -31.41 11.05
CA TYR A 30 -16.86 -31.78 12.03
C TYR A 30 -17.44 -32.08 13.43
N LYS A 31 -18.45 -31.31 13.87
CA LYS A 31 -19.12 -31.56 15.16
C LYS A 31 -19.97 -32.83 15.16
N GLN A 32 -20.47 -33.27 14.00
CA GLN A 32 -21.18 -34.55 13.89
C GLN A 32 -20.21 -35.73 13.87
N ASP A 33 -19.08 -35.58 13.16
CA ASP A 33 -18.03 -36.58 13.07
C ASP A 33 -16.64 -35.91 13.06
N PRO A 34 -15.86 -36.03 14.15
CA PRO A 34 -14.51 -35.46 14.26
C PRO A 34 -13.50 -36.02 13.24
N THR A 35 -13.80 -37.14 12.56
CA THR A 35 -12.95 -37.71 11.51
C THR A 35 -13.21 -37.10 10.13
N THR A 36 -14.23 -36.24 10.01
CA THR A 36 -14.58 -35.56 8.76
C THR A 36 -13.40 -34.76 8.22
N ILE A 37 -13.07 -34.99 6.95
CA ILE A 37 -12.06 -34.20 6.24
C ILE A 37 -12.64 -32.82 5.91
N ILE A 38 -12.02 -31.76 6.45
CA ILE A 38 -12.38 -30.37 6.14
C ILE A 38 -11.58 -29.89 4.93
N HIS A 39 -12.28 -29.60 3.83
CA HIS A 39 -11.69 -29.06 2.60
C HIS A 39 -11.73 -27.53 2.52
N LEU A 40 -12.46 -26.86 3.43
CA LEU A 40 -12.59 -25.41 3.44
C LEU A 40 -11.21 -24.77 3.72
N PRO A 41 -10.69 -23.92 2.81
CA PRO A 41 -9.50 -23.17 3.09
C PRO A 41 -9.79 -22.06 4.11
N ILE A 42 -8.93 -21.95 5.11
CA ILE A 42 -8.87 -20.87 6.09
C ILE A 42 -7.94 -19.80 5.53
N LEU A 43 -8.37 -18.56 5.63
CA LEU A 43 -7.70 -17.38 5.10
C LEU A 43 -6.90 -16.67 6.20
N TYR A 44 -5.64 -16.37 5.92
CA TYR A 44 -4.83 -15.38 6.62
C TYR A 44 -4.64 -14.15 5.73
N LEU A 45 -4.88 -12.97 6.32
CA LEU A 45 -4.72 -11.68 5.67
C LEU A 45 -3.55 -10.91 6.26
N ALA A 46 -2.77 -10.28 5.40
CA ALA A 46 -1.86 -9.23 5.83
C ALA A 46 -2.64 -8.04 6.41
N SER A 47 -2.17 -7.47 7.53
CA SER A 47 -2.83 -6.32 8.17
C SER A 47 -2.80 -5.06 7.28
N CYS A 48 -1.66 -4.81 6.63
CA CYS A 48 -1.44 -3.74 5.67
C CYS A 48 -0.16 -4.03 4.87
N SER A 49 -0.23 -4.94 3.90
CA SER A 49 0.97 -5.51 3.23
C SER A 49 1.96 -4.44 2.76
N GLY A 50 1.47 -3.36 2.15
CA GLY A 50 2.33 -2.29 1.69
C GLY A 50 3.14 -1.60 2.78
N LEU A 51 2.52 -1.27 3.92
CA LEU A 51 3.25 -0.67 5.04
C LEU A 51 4.16 -1.70 5.74
N GLN A 52 3.80 -2.99 5.72
CA GLN A 52 4.68 -4.05 6.23
C GLN A 52 5.97 -4.12 5.41
N HIS A 53 5.87 -4.17 4.08
CA HIS A 53 7.01 -4.13 3.17
C HIS A 53 7.85 -2.85 3.35
N LEU A 54 7.19 -1.69 3.45
CA LEU A 54 7.91 -0.42 3.65
C LEU A 54 8.63 -0.38 5.00
N SER A 55 8.02 -0.88 6.07
CA SER A 55 8.67 -0.97 7.39
C SER A 55 9.91 -1.86 7.38
N ALA A 56 9.87 -2.95 6.62
CA ALA A 56 10.99 -3.87 6.47
C ALA A 56 12.12 -3.28 5.62
N ILE A 57 11.78 -2.53 4.56
CA ILE A 57 12.77 -1.80 3.72
C ILE A 57 13.48 -0.72 4.53
N THR A 58 12.74 0.05 5.34
CA THR A 58 13.29 1.15 6.14
C THR A 58 13.86 0.71 7.48
N LYS A 59 13.63 -0.55 7.88
CA LYS A 59 13.96 -1.08 9.21
C LYS A 59 13.38 -0.23 10.35
N GLU A 60 12.22 0.37 10.11
CA GLU A 60 11.56 1.22 11.11
C GLU A 60 10.76 0.37 12.11
N VAL A 61 11.30 0.22 13.32
CA VAL A 61 10.72 -0.58 14.40
C VAL A 61 9.32 -0.10 14.82
N SER A 62 9.09 1.22 14.92
CA SER A 62 7.78 1.79 15.29
C SER A 62 6.70 1.42 14.28
N LEU A 63 6.98 1.59 12.99
CA LEU A 63 6.04 1.22 11.93
C LEU A 63 5.84 -0.29 11.85
N ALA A 64 6.91 -1.07 12.02
CA ALA A 64 6.84 -2.53 12.04
C ALA A 64 5.93 -3.04 13.18
N LYS A 65 5.98 -2.43 14.37
CA LYS A 65 5.03 -2.71 15.48
C LYS A 65 3.60 -2.35 15.08
N ASN A 66 3.40 -1.14 14.56
CA ASN A 66 2.06 -0.66 14.21
C ASN A 66 1.39 -1.41 13.04
N THR A 67 2.18 -2.16 12.27
CA THR A 67 1.74 -2.99 11.13
C THR A 67 1.84 -4.48 11.41
N ASN A 68 2.09 -4.85 12.68
CA ASN A 68 2.21 -6.22 13.16
C ASN A 68 3.36 -7.04 12.52
N VAL A 69 4.34 -6.41 11.89
CA VAL A 69 5.55 -7.12 11.39
C VAL A 69 6.36 -7.66 12.55
N ILE A 70 6.51 -6.90 13.64
CA ILE A 70 7.19 -7.37 14.85
C ILE A 70 6.23 -7.39 16.04
N ALA A 71 6.44 -8.33 16.95
CA ALA A 71 5.68 -8.43 18.19
C ALA A 71 5.72 -7.12 19.00
N LEU A 72 4.63 -6.85 19.72
CA LEU A 72 4.44 -5.59 20.45
C LEU A 72 5.08 -5.64 21.84
N SER A 73 5.05 -6.82 22.48
CA SER A 73 5.57 -7.05 23.82
C SER A 73 6.55 -8.22 23.91
N ASP A 74 7.22 -8.32 25.05
CA ASP A 74 8.09 -9.46 25.40
C ASP A 74 7.29 -10.77 25.62
N ASN A 75 5.95 -10.68 25.74
CA ASN A 75 5.05 -11.83 25.79
C ASN A 75 4.02 -11.79 24.63
N PRO A 76 4.41 -12.22 23.42
CA PRO A 76 3.58 -12.14 22.23
C PRO A 76 2.23 -12.86 22.33
N ARG A 77 2.06 -13.78 23.30
CA ARG A 77 0.79 -14.50 23.51
C ARG A 77 -0.33 -13.60 23.99
N GLU A 78 -0.01 -12.48 24.64
CA GLU A 78 -0.99 -11.52 25.18
C GLU A 78 -1.15 -10.28 24.28
N ASP A 79 -0.39 -10.21 23.18
CA ASP A 79 -0.48 -9.11 22.23
C ASP A 79 -1.90 -9.01 21.66
N LYS A 80 -2.32 -7.77 21.40
CA LYS A 80 -3.51 -7.45 20.60
C LYS A 80 -3.04 -6.99 19.22
N PRO A 81 -3.83 -7.21 18.15
CA PRO A 81 -3.46 -6.72 16.84
C PRO A 81 -3.37 -5.19 16.86
N ALA A 82 -2.25 -4.64 16.39
CA ALA A 82 -2.13 -3.21 16.14
C ALA A 82 -3.01 -2.80 14.96
N ASP A 83 -3.58 -1.60 15.06
CA ASP A 83 -4.42 -1.02 14.02
C ASP A 83 -3.91 0.38 13.66
N PHE A 84 -2.96 0.43 12.71
CA PHE A 84 -2.37 1.67 12.23
C PHE A 84 -3.42 2.69 11.77
N TYR A 85 -4.54 2.24 11.19
CA TYR A 85 -5.63 3.12 10.77
C TYR A 85 -6.27 3.83 11.96
N SER A 86 -6.54 3.09 13.05
CA SER A 86 -7.09 3.67 14.29
C SER A 86 -6.10 4.60 14.98
N LEU A 87 -4.79 4.29 14.92
CA LEU A 87 -3.75 5.19 15.42
C LEU A 87 -3.77 6.54 14.69
N VAL A 88 -3.76 6.52 13.35
CA VAL A 88 -3.82 7.74 12.53
C VAL A 88 -5.15 8.46 12.73
N LEU A 89 -6.26 7.73 12.84
CA LEU A 89 -7.59 8.30 13.09
C LEU A 89 -7.61 9.09 14.40
N ASN A 90 -7.12 8.49 15.49
CA ASN A 90 -7.10 9.14 16.80
C ASN A 90 -6.27 10.42 16.78
N ARG A 91 -5.09 10.38 16.13
CA ARG A 91 -4.25 11.57 15.92
C ARG A 91 -4.94 12.62 15.05
N THR A 92 -5.65 12.20 14.02
CA THR A 92 -6.36 13.09 13.10
C THR A 92 -7.51 13.81 13.80
N ASN A 93 -8.35 13.08 14.54
CA ASN A 93 -9.46 13.65 15.30
C ASN A 93 -8.96 14.55 16.45
N LEU A 94 -7.82 14.22 17.08
CA LEU A 94 -7.18 15.12 18.03
C LEU A 94 -6.75 16.43 17.36
N ASN A 95 -6.06 16.35 16.22
CA ASN A 95 -5.63 17.53 15.46
C ASN A 95 -6.80 18.36 14.96
N LEU A 96 -7.91 17.72 14.54
CA LEU A 96 -9.15 18.41 14.19
C LEU A 96 -9.73 19.17 15.39
N SER A 97 -9.79 18.55 16.58
CA SER A 97 -10.39 19.17 17.77
C SER A 97 -9.71 20.46 18.24
N ILE A 98 -8.41 20.63 17.94
CA ILE A 98 -7.62 21.81 18.30
C ILE A 98 -7.36 22.74 17.10
N ASP A 99 -7.93 22.46 15.93
CA ASP A 99 -7.73 23.26 14.72
C ASP A 99 -8.30 24.68 14.91
N LYS A 100 -7.71 25.68 14.25
CA LYS A 100 -8.18 27.07 14.35
C LYS A 100 -9.50 27.28 13.61
N ASN A 101 -9.78 26.48 12.57
CA ASN A 101 -11.00 26.54 11.79
C ASN A 101 -12.13 25.78 12.52
N GLU A 102 -13.20 26.50 12.86
CA GLU A 102 -14.35 25.93 13.58
C GLU A 102 -15.06 24.82 12.80
N ASN A 103 -15.16 24.95 11.48
CA ASN A 103 -15.77 23.93 10.64
C ASN A 103 -14.97 22.62 10.68
N LEU A 104 -13.64 22.68 10.77
CA LEU A 104 -12.81 21.49 10.93
C LEU A 104 -12.91 20.89 12.33
N ARG A 105 -12.97 21.74 13.38
CA ARG A 105 -13.16 21.25 14.75
C ARG A 105 -14.43 20.43 14.92
N ASN A 106 -15.48 20.76 14.16
CA ASN A 106 -16.76 20.05 14.22
C ASN A 106 -16.78 18.73 13.43
N ILE A 107 -15.73 18.42 12.65
CA ILE A 107 -15.59 17.15 11.92
C ILE A 107 -14.98 16.09 12.84
N LYS A 108 -15.58 14.90 12.82
CA LYS A 108 -15.09 13.70 13.50
C LYS A 108 -15.08 12.55 12.51
N LEU A 109 -13.91 12.21 12.00
CA LEU A 109 -13.79 11.11 11.05
C LEU A 109 -13.90 9.76 11.74
N ASP A 110 -14.26 8.74 10.97
CA ASP A 110 -14.24 7.35 11.38
C ASP A 110 -13.10 6.58 10.68
N ARG A 111 -12.97 5.29 11.00
CA ARG A 111 -11.93 4.44 10.41
C ARG A 111 -12.14 4.23 8.91
N ALA A 112 -13.39 4.20 8.43
CA ALA A 112 -13.69 3.97 7.02
C ALA A 112 -13.24 5.16 6.16
N ALA A 113 -13.52 6.38 6.59
CA ALA A 113 -13.15 7.62 5.90
C ALA A 113 -11.62 7.78 5.77
N ILE A 114 -10.85 7.40 6.80
CA ILE A 114 -9.39 7.58 6.77
C ILE A 114 -8.65 6.43 6.06
N LYS A 115 -9.24 5.22 6.02
CA LYS A 115 -8.59 4.01 5.53
C LYS A 115 -7.97 4.20 4.14
N ARG A 116 -8.74 4.77 3.20
CA ARG A 116 -8.28 4.95 1.81
C ARG A 116 -7.11 5.94 1.72
N SER A 117 -7.14 7.00 2.52
CA SER A 117 -6.03 7.98 2.59
C SER A 117 -4.76 7.33 3.15
N VAL A 118 -4.88 6.58 4.25
CA VAL A 118 -3.75 5.86 4.87
C VAL A 118 -3.13 4.85 3.90
N MET A 119 -3.95 4.15 3.10
CA MET A 119 -3.47 3.20 2.12
C MET A 119 -2.78 3.86 0.92
N THR A 120 -3.16 5.09 0.54
CA THR A 120 -2.68 5.71 -0.71
C THR A 120 -1.57 6.75 -0.53
N VAL A 121 -1.43 7.35 0.66
CA VAL A 121 -0.31 8.26 0.98
C VAL A 121 1.06 7.61 0.77
N PRO A 122 1.30 6.37 1.20
CA PRO A 122 2.56 5.68 0.90
C PRO A 122 2.88 5.57 -0.59
N TYR A 123 1.86 5.61 -1.43
CA TYR A 123 1.92 5.38 -2.87
C TYR A 123 1.90 6.66 -3.71
N TYR A 124 2.42 7.77 -3.17
CA TYR A 124 2.57 9.02 -3.91
C TYR A 124 1.28 9.64 -4.44
N ILE A 125 0.15 9.41 -3.75
CA ILE A 125 -1.08 10.15 -4.05
C ILE A 125 -0.83 11.66 -3.95
N SER A 126 -1.42 12.43 -4.86
CA SER A 126 -1.39 13.88 -4.78
C SER A 126 -2.34 14.38 -3.69
N LEU A 127 -2.08 15.57 -3.15
CA LEU A 127 -3.02 16.22 -2.23
C LEU A 127 -4.41 16.36 -2.89
N THR A 128 -4.48 16.67 -4.17
CA THR A 128 -5.77 16.73 -4.89
C THR A 128 -6.49 15.38 -4.88
N GLY A 129 -5.79 14.30 -5.26
CA GLY A 129 -6.39 12.97 -5.32
C GLY A 129 -6.79 12.45 -3.93
N MET A 130 -6.01 12.76 -2.90
CA MET A 130 -6.39 12.43 -1.52
C MET A 130 -7.61 13.24 -1.06
N GLY A 131 -7.70 14.52 -1.45
CA GLY A 131 -8.87 15.34 -1.17
C GLY A 131 -10.13 14.78 -1.81
N ASP A 132 -10.03 14.29 -3.04
CA ASP A 132 -11.15 13.61 -3.72
C ASP A 132 -11.62 12.38 -2.93
N GLN A 133 -10.68 11.55 -2.45
CA GLN A 133 -11.01 10.39 -1.62
C GLN A 133 -11.72 10.74 -0.31
N LEU A 134 -11.33 11.84 0.33
CA LEU A 134 -11.96 12.29 1.57
C LEU A 134 -13.37 12.84 1.30
N ILE A 135 -13.54 13.62 0.23
CA ILE A 135 -14.82 14.24 -0.16
C ILE A 135 -15.85 13.19 -0.59
N GLU A 136 -15.42 12.04 -1.12
CA GLU A 136 -16.34 10.94 -1.45
C GLU A 136 -17.14 10.43 -0.24
N ASN A 137 -16.68 10.68 1.00
CA ASN A 137 -17.43 10.38 2.22
C ASN A 137 -18.51 11.45 2.53
N PHE A 138 -18.48 12.58 1.83
CA PHE A 138 -19.40 13.71 1.99
C PHE A 138 -20.29 13.88 0.76
N LYS A 139 -21.25 14.82 0.81
CA LYS A 139 -22.15 15.11 -0.32
C LYS A 139 -21.93 16.52 -0.83
N VAL A 140 -21.84 16.69 -2.15
CA VAL A 140 -21.84 18.02 -2.76
C VAL A 140 -23.29 18.44 -3.00
N ILE A 141 -23.69 19.56 -2.41
CA ILE A 141 -25.03 20.15 -2.56
C ILE A 141 -24.94 21.52 -3.24
N TRP A 142 -26.04 21.97 -3.81
CA TRP A 142 -26.15 23.32 -4.40
C TRP A 142 -27.08 24.17 -3.55
N GLN A 143 -26.57 25.34 -3.12
CA GLN A 143 -27.31 26.31 -2.32
C GLN A 143 -26.89 27.72 -2.73
N ASP A 144 -27.86 28.61 -2.96
CA ASP A 144 -27.60 30.01 -3.33
C ASP A 144 -26.71 30.18 -4.58
N ASN A 145 -26.91 29.34 -5.62
CA ASN A 145 -26.07 29.28 -6.83
C ASN A 145 -24.58 28.95 -6.60
N GLU A 146 -24.19 28.52 -5.39
CA GLU A 146 -22.86 28.00 -5.09
C GLU A 146 -22.94 26.53 -4.69
N SER A 147 -21.93 25.74 -5.06
CA SER A 147 -21.80 24.39 -4.51
C SER A 147 -21.24 24.45 -3.09
N ARG A 148 -21.67 23.53 -2.22
CA ARG A 148 -21.24 23.39 -0.83
C ARG A 148 -21.05 21.92 -0.48
N ILE A 149 -20.36 21.65 0.62
CA ILE A 149 -20.19 20.30 1.15
C ILE A 149 -21.17 20.11 2.30
N LEU A 150 -22.02 19.09 2.18
CA LEU A 150 -22.76 18.53 3.29
C LEU A 150 -21.93 17.42 3.92
N VAL A 151 -21.45 17.66 5.13
CA VAL A 151 -20.84 16.65 6.01
C VAL A 151 -21.98 15.95 6.76
N PRO A 152 -22.20 14.64 6.52
CA PRO A 152 -23.21 13.86 7.24
C PRO A 152 -22.96 13.86 8.75
N GLY A 153 -24.03 13.78 9.55
CA GLY A 153 -23.94 13.76 11.00
C GLY A 153 -23.02 12.68 11.58
N GLU A 154 -22.88 11.52 10.92
CA GLU A 154 -21.94 10.46 11.34
C GLU A 154 -20.47 10.92 11.35
N TYR A 155 -20.14 11.98 10.60
CA TYR A 155 -18.82 12.60 10.56
C TYR A 155 -18.74 13.93 11.31
N THR A 156 -19.70 14.24 12.17
CA THR A 156 -19.68 15.45 13.01
C THR A 156 -19.69 15.11 14.49
N ILE A 157 -19.17 16.01 15.33
CA ILE A 157 -19.13 15.80 16.78
C ILE A 157 -20.55 15.69 17.37
N ASN A 158 -21.49 16.49 16.87
CA ASN A 158 -22.84 16.61 17.41
C ASN A 158 -23.85 15.61 16.80
N ASN A 159 -23.40 14.73 15.90
CA ASN A 159 -24.26 13.82 15.14
C ASN A 159 -25.34 14.55 14.29
N THR A 160 -25.05 15.78 13.88
CA THR A 160 -25.94 16.61 13.04
C THR A 160 -25.24 16.97 11.75
N ASP A 161 -26.00 16.94 10.66
CA ASP A 161 -25.55 17.37 9.34
C ASP A 161 -25.01 18.81 9.37
N MET A 162 -23.85 19.02 8.75
CA MET A 162 -23.18 20.32 8.70
C MET A 162 -22.90 20.72 7.26
N VAL A 163 -23.30 21.93 6.87
CA VAL A 163 -23.03 22.48 5.54
C VAL A 163 -21.85 23.45 5.62
N ILE A 164 -20.79 23.15 4.87
CA ILE A 164 -19.57 23.96 4.82
C ILE A 164 -19.41 24.52 3.41
N SER A 165 -19.09 25.81 3.29
CA SER A 165 -18.75 26.39 2.00
C SER A 165 -17.35 25.92 1.55
N TRP A 166 -17.12 25.81 0.24
CA TRP A 166 -15.79 25.44 -0.24
C TRP A 166 -14.69 26.42 0.17
N LYS A 167 -15.04 27.70 0.33
CA LYS A 167 -14.13 28.76 0.78
C LYS A 167 -13.65 28.49 2.21
N ASP A 168 -14.54 27.98 3.06
CA ASP A 168 -14.21 27.62 4.44
C ASP A 168 -13.36 26.34 4.55
N MET A 169 -13.32 25.51 3.49
CA MET A 169 -12.45 24.34 3.35
C MET A 169 -11.08 24.65 2.74
N GLY A 170 -10.77 25.94 2.51
CA GLY A 170 -9.49 26.43 2.02
C GLY A 170 -9.51 26.99 0.59
N VAL A 171 -8.38 27.61 0.20
CA VAL A 171 -8.23 28.32 -1.08
C VAL A 171 -8.48 27.41 -2.29
N LEU A 172 -8.08 26.13 -2.20
CA LEU A 172 -8.31 25.12 -3.25
C LEU A 172 -9.44 24.13 -2.94
N GLN A 173 -10.45 24.54 -2.14
CA GLN A 173 -11.74 23.83 -1.97
C GLN A 173 -11.63 22.36 -1.50
N ARG A 174 -10.94 22.09 -0.37
CA ARG A 174 -10.70 20.77 0.30
C ARG A 174 -9.33 20.71 0.98
N GLU A 175 -8.54 21.74 0.75
CA GLU A 175 -7.13 21.80 1.08
C GLU A 175 -6.87 21.70 2.58
N LEU A 176 -7.70 22.31 3.43
CA LEU A 176 -7.42 22.34 4.87
C LEU A 176 -7.55 20.95 5.51
N LEU A 177 -8.71 20.29 5.35
CA LEU A 177 -8.91 18.93 5.84
C LEU A 177 -7.87 17.98 5.24
N THR A 178 -7.67 18.05 3.92
CA THR A 178 -6.73 17.16 3.25
C THR A 178 -5.30 17.35 3.74
N LYS A 179 -4.83 18.60 3.90
CA LYS A 179 -3.51 18.89 4.45
C LYS A 179 -3.36 18.39 5.88
N LEU A 180 -4.37 18.58 6.72
CA LEU A 180 -4.35 18.11 8.11
C LEU A 180 -4.21 16.59 8.17
N VAL A 181 -5.05 15.86 7.43
CA VAL A 181 -4.99 14.39 7.39
C VAL A 181 -3.68 13.92 6.76
N TYR A 182 -3.25 14.52 5.64
CA TYR A 182 -1.99 14.18 4.97
C TYR A 182 -0.77 14.40 5.86
N ASN A 183 -0.72 15.52 6.58
CA ASN A 183 0.37 15.82 7.50
C ASN A 183 0.35 14.85 8.68
N THR A 184 -0.83 14.54 9.24
CA THR A 184 -0.95 13.54 10.30
C THR A 184 -0.41 12.17 9.86
N ILE A 185 -0.78 11.69 8.66
CA ILE A 185 -0.26 10.41 8.13
C ILE A 185 1.26 10.45 7.96
N ASN A 186 1.81 11.53 7.40
CA ASN A 186 3.26 11.64 7.18
C ASN A 186 4.07 11.75 8.48
N LEU A 187 3.49 12.30 9.56
CA LEU A 187 4.12 12.34 10.88
C LEU A 187 4.25 10.93 11.47
N GLU A 188 3.29 10.05 11.19
CA GLU A 188 3.33 8.64 11.59
C GLU A 188 4.16 7.75 10.64
N LEU A 189 4.76 8.33 9.59
CA LEU A 189 5.57 7.65 8.58
C LEU A 189 6.90 8.39 8.28
N PRO A 190 7.74 8.68 9.30
CA PRO A 190 8.93 9.52 9.13
C PRO A 190 9.97 8.89 8.19
N SER A 191 10.23 7.59 8.28
CA SER A 191 11.21 6.93 7.41
C SER A 191 10.75 6.89 5.95
N LEU A 192 9.44 6.81 5.73
CA LEU A 192 8.89 6.80 4.39
C LEU A 192 9.17 8.12 3.66
N LYS A 193 9.14 9.26 4.35
CA LYS A 193 9.53 10.55 3.76
C LYS A 193 10.98 10.53 3.25
N THR A 194 11.90 9.94 4.03
CA THR A 194 13.31 9.81 3.67
C THR A 194 13.50 8.83 2.50
N LEU A 195 12.83 7.67 2.55
CA LEU A 195 12.84 6.68 1.47
C LEU A 195 12.29 7.28 0.16
N ASN A 196 11.18 8.00 0.25
CA ASN A 196 10.54 8.65 -0.90
C ASN A 196 11.45 9.67 -1.55
N LYS A 197 12.22 10.43 -0.75
CA LYS A 197 13.22 11.36 -1.28
C LYS A 197 14.31 10.61 -2.05
N TYR A 198 14.92 9.60 -1.44
CA TYR A 198 15.95 8.76 -2.05
C TYR A 198 15.49 8.15 -3.39
N LEU A 199 14.32 7.49 -3.41
CA LEU A 199 13.78 6.85 -4.61
C LEU A 199 13.45 7.88 -5.70
N ARG A 200 12.93 9.06 -5.35
CA ARG A 200 12.64 10.12 -6.33
C ARG A 200 13.90 10.69 -6.95
N ASP A 201 14.96 10.85 -6.17
CA ASP A 201 16.26 11.33 -6.66
C ASP A 201 16.86 10.31 -7.63
N LEU A 202 16.77 9.00 -7.33
CA LEU A 202 17.14 7.94 -8.28
C LEU A 202 16.34 7.99 -9.57
N ILE A 203 15.00 8.09 -9.46
CA ILE A 203 14.12 8.16 -10.63
C ILE A 203 14.46 9.38 -11.49
N LYS A 204 14.75 10.52 -10.87
CA LYS A 204 15.13 11.76 -11.57
C LYS A 204 16.41 11.57 -12.40
N ILE A 205 17.41 10.87 -11.86
CA ILE A 205 18.66 10.56 -12.57
C ILE A 205 18.39 9.68 -13.79
N ILE A 206 17.71 8.54 -13.60
CA ILE A 206 17.46 7.58 -14.69
C ILE A 206 16.63 8.23 -15.80
N THR A 207 15.60 8.99 -15.42
CA THR A 207 14.73 9.67 -16.39
C THR A 207 15.38 10.86 -17.07
N HIS A 208 16.42 11.48 -16.50
CA HIS A 208 17.22 12.51 -17.16
C HIS A 208 17.87 11.97 -18.44
N PHE A 209 18.34 10.72 -18.40
CA PHE A 209 18.90 10.01 -19.56
C PHE A 209 17.84 9.35 -20.46
N ASN A 210 16.55 9.66 -20.25
CA ASN A 210 15.40 9.04 -20.94
C ASN A 210 15.43 7.50 -20.92
N LEU A 211 15.99 6.91 -19.85
CA LEU A 211 16.00 5.48 -19.63
C LEU A 211 14.75 5.06 -18.84
N PRO A 212 14.18 3.88 -19.15
CA PRO A 212 13.14 3.31 -18.33
C PRO A 212 13.72 2.86 -16.98
N ILE A 213 12.89 2.86 -15.95
CA ILE A 213 13.32 2.41 -14.63
C ILE A 213 13.08 0.92 -14.52
N SER A 214 14.15 0.18 -14.29
CA SER A 214 14.09 -1.26 -14.09
C SER A 214 14.65 -1.62 -12.72
N TRP A 215 14.15 -2.71 -12.14
CA TRP A 215 14.69 -3.30 -10.91
C TRP A 215 14.54 -4.81 -10.95
N ILE A 216 15.29 -5.50 -10.09
CA ILE A 216 15.15 -6.94 -9.85
C ILE A 216 14.54 -7.12 -8.47
N THR A 217 13.51 -7.96 -8.38
CA THR A 217 12.90 -8.30 -7.10
C THR A 217 13.72 -9.36 -6.36
N PRO A 218 13.53 -9.58 -5.04
CA PRO A 218 14.22 -10.63 -4.30
C PRO A 218 14.01 -12.05 -4.86
N ALA A 219 12.92 -12.27 -5.59
CA ALA A 219 12.64 -13.52 -6.31
C ALA A 219 13.36 -13.65 -7.66
N GLY A 220 14.20 -12.67 -8.04
CA GLY A 220 14.94 -12.65 -9.31
C GLY A 220 14.15 -12.14 -10.51
N MET A 221 12.93 -11.63 -10.33
CA MET A 221 12.12 -11.11 -11.44
C MET A 221 12.56 -9.70 -11.82
N LYS A 222 12.89 -9.48 -13.10
CA LYS A 222 13.16 -8.15 -13.64
C LYS A 222 11.86 -7.43 -13.98
N ILE A 223 11.62 -6.28 -13.35
CA ILE A 223 10.50 -5.38 -13.66
C ILE A 223 11.05 -4.18 -14.43
N ASN A 224 10.28 -3.72 -15.43
CA ASN A 224 10.58 -2.54 -16.23
C ASN A 224 9.37 -1.61 -16.28
N LEU A 225 9.58 -0.36 -15.86
CA LEU A 225 8.60 0.71 -15.88
C LEU A 225 8.99 1.75 -16.95
N SER A 226 8.34 1.65 -18.11
CA SER A 226 8.68 2.42 -19.32
C SER A 226 7.51 3.23 -19.89
N THR A 227 6.63 3.76 -19.04
CA THR A 227 5.44 4.51 -19.51
C THR A 227 5.85 5.70 -20.37
N VAL A 228 5.35 5.76 -21.60
CA VAL A 228 5.62 6.83 -22.58
C VAL A 228 4.52 7.90 -22.61
N LYS A 229 4.84 9.07 -23.15
CA LYS A 229 3.81 10.08 -23.44
C LYS A 229 2.94 9.61 -24.60
N LEU A 230 1.69 10.04 -24.60
CA LEU A 230 0.72 9.70 -25.63
C LEU A 230 0.29 10.97 -26.37
N ASN A 231 0.38 10.95 -27.70
CA ASN A 231 -0.13 12.00 -28.57
C ASN A 231 -1.58 11.68 -28.97
N LYS A 232 -2.47 12.66 -28.80
CA LYS A 232 -3.89 12.53 -29.15
C LYS A 232 -4.08 12.87 -30.63
N VAL A 233 -4.46 11.90 -31.44
CA VAL A 233 -4.83 12.08 -32.85
C VAL A 233 -6.33 11.92 -33.00
N ARG A 234 -6.99 12.95 -33.52
CA ARG A 234 -8.44 12.89 -33.81
C ARG A 234 -8.64 12.45 -35.26
N THR A 235 -9.41 11.40 -35.46
CA THR A 235 -9.75 10.88 -36.80
C THR A 235 -11.26 10.72 -36.95
N ASN A 236 -11.76 10.79 -38.18
CA ASN A 236 -13.16 10.59 -38.50
C ASN A 236 -13.41 9.11 -38.78
N LEU A 237 -14.41 8.51 -38.14
CA LEU A 237 -14.82 7.15 -38.48
C LEU A 237 -15.87 7.19 -39.60
N SER A 238 -15.54 6.71 -40.79
CA SER A 238 -16.46 6.67 -41.94
C SER A 238 -17.47 5.50 -41.89
N LEU A 239 -17.42 4.67 -40.83
CA LEU A 239 -18.22 3.43 -40.72
C LEU A 239 -19.64 3.64 -40.18
N VAL A 240 -19.97 4.82 -39.66
CA VAL A 240 -21.31 5.13 -39.14
C VAL A 240 -22.02 6.09 -40.10
N LYS A 241 -23.11 5.63 -40.73
CA LYS A 241 -23.89 6.39 -41.73
C LYS A 241 -24.55 7.66 -41.17
N SER A 242 -24.73 7.76 -39.85
CA SER A 242 -25.27 8.97 -39.21
C SER A 242 -24.17 9.70 -38.41
N GLY A 243 -23.60 10.74 -39.01
CA GLY A 243 -22.84 11.75 -38.28
C GLY A 243 -21.34 11.47 -38.17
N ARG A 244 -20.56 12.53 -38.39
CA ARG A 244 -19.10 12.60 -38.30
C ARG A 244 -18.62 12.40 -36.85
N THR A 245 -18.73 11.19 -36.32
CA THR A 245 -18.22 10.88 -34.99
C THR A 245 -16.70 10.86 -35.04
N LYS A 246 -16.09 11.86 -34.38
CA LYS A 246 -14.64 11.97 -34.23
C LYS A 246 -14.19 11.01 -33.14
N ILE A 247 -13.25 10.13 -33.46
CA ILE A 247 -12.58 9.27 -32.48
C ILE A 247 -11.23 9.88 -32.15
N THR A 248 -10.86 9.85 -30.87
CA THR A 248 -9.52 10.25 -30.43
C THR A 248 -8.70 8.99 -30.17
N LEU A 249 -7.61 8.84 -30.91
CA LEU A 249 -6.61 7.78 -30.74
C LEU A 249 -5.44 8.32 -29.91
N ASN A 250 -4.94 7.53 -28.98
CA ASN A 250 -3.74 7.84 -28.21
C ASN A 250 -2.55 7.07 -28.80
N LEU A 251 -1.62 7.75 -29.45
CA LEU A 251 -0.44 7.14 -30.07
C LEU A 251 0.80 7.31 -29.17
N PRO A 252 1.59 6.26 -28.92
CA PRO A 252 2.79 6.34 -28.09
C PRO A 252 3.88 7.19 -28.73
N THR A 253 4.60 7.98 -27.93
CA THR A 253 5.80 8.71 -28.34
C THR A 253 7.08 7.95 -27.95
N LYS A 254 8.24 8.45 -28.39
CA LYS A 254 9.56 7.97 -27.93
C LYS A 254 10.00 8.54 -26.58
N THR A 255 9.21 9.46 -26.00
CA THR A 255 9.57 10.19 -24.78
C THR A 255 8.87 9.60 -23.57
N LEU A 256 9.61 9.39 -22.50
CA LEU A 256 9.04 8.87 -21.27
C LEU A 256 8.09 9.87 -20.61
N ASN A 257 7.05 9.35 -19.99
CA ASN A 257 6.15 10.10 -19.14
C ASN A 257 6.67 10.06 -17.70
N VAL A 258 7.65 10.92 -17.40
CA VAL A 258 8.31 11.00 -16.09
C VAL A 258 7.30 11.15 -14.94
N LYS A 259 6.27 11.98 -15.11
CA LYS A 259 5.22 12.16 -14.09
C LYS A 259 4.52 10.85 -13.77
N SER A 260 4.10 10.11 -14.80
CA SER A 260 3.43 8.82 -14.63
C SER A 260 4.36 7.76 -14.02
N ILE A 261 5.62 7.72 -14.44
CA ILE A 261 6.63 6.81 -13.87
C ILE A 261 6.81 7.09 -12.38
N VAL A 262 7.03 8.34 -12.00
CA VAL A 262 7.20 8.74 -10.59
C VAL A 262 5.99 8.34 -9.75
N THR A 263 4.76 8.60 -10.21
CA THR A 263 3.55 8.27 -9.44
C THR A 263 3.25 6.78 -9.38
N SER A 264 3.69 5.99 -10.36
CA SER A 264 3.43 4.55 -10.41
C SER A 264 4.56 3.70 -9.83
N PHE A 265 5.73 4.28 -9.59
CA PHE A 265 6.90 3.56 -9.12
C PHE A 265 6.67 2.85 -7.78
N MET A 266 6.24 3.57 -6.74
CA MET A 266 6.07 2.96 -5.41
C MET A 266 5.00 1.85 -5.38
N PRO A 267 3.78 2.03 -5.95
CA PRO A 267 2.83 0.93 -6.08
C PRO A 267 3.42 -0.30 -6.77
N ASN A 268 4.08 -0.11 -7.93
CA ASN A 268 4.64 -1.23 -8.69
C ASN A 268 5.80 -1.90 -7.95
N LEU A 269 6.62 -1.14 -7.25
CA LEU A 269 7.70 -1.66 -6.42
C LEU A 269 7.12 -2.57 -5.32
N VAL A 270 6.17 -2.06 -4.54
CA VAL A 270 5.55 -2.82 -3.44
C VAL A 270 4.81 -4.04 -3.96
N HIS A 271 3.98 -3.92 -5.01
CA HIS A 271 3.29 -5.08 -5.59
C HIS A 271 4.27 -6.13 -6.15
N SER A 272 5.42 -5.72 -6.68
CA SER A 272 6.46 -6.65 -7.13
C SER A 272 7.12 -7.38 -5.95
N LEU A 273 7.18 -6.74 -4.78
CA LEU A 273 7.67 -7.34 -3.54
C LEU A 273 6.62 -8.30 -2.94
N ASP A 274 5.33 -7.92 -2.93
CA ASP A 274 4.23 -8.83 -2.55
C ASP A 274 4.30 -10.12 -3.39
N ALA A 275 4.45 -9.97 -4.71
CA ALA A 275 4.58 -11.12 -5.63
C ALA A 275 5.84 -11.96 -5.35
N SER A 276 6.94 -11.32 -4.93
CA SER A 276 8.17 -12.02 -4.57
C SER A 276 8.01 -12.83 -3.29
N ASN A 277 7.24 -12.34 -2.32
CA ASN A 277 6.94 -13.08 -1.11
C ASN A 277 6.16 -14.37 -1.43
N ILE A 278 5.15 -14.27 -2.28
CA ILE A 278 4.39 -15.43 -2.77
C ILE A 278 5.31 -16.40 -3.51
N TYR A 279 6.17 -15.90 -4.40
CA TYR A 279 7.08 -16.75 -5.15
C TYR A 279 8.03 -17.53 -4.23
N LEU A 280 8.66 -16.85 -3.27
CA LEU A 280 9.58 -17.49 -2.32
C LEU A 280 8.85 -18.48 -1.40
N LEU A 281 7.60 -18.19 -1.03
CA LEU A 281 6.74 -19.15 -0.35
C LEU A 281 6.49 -20.40 -1.21
N VAL A 282 6.12 -20.23 -2.47
CA VAL A 282 5.88 -21.35 -3.40
C VAL A 282 7.16 -22.15 -3.64
N GLU A 283 8.30 -21.48 -3.80
CA GLU A 283 9.62 -22.11 -3.89
C GLU A 283 9.91 -22.99 -2.66
N ALA A 284 9.69 -22.45 -1.45
CA ALA A 284 9.86 -23.20 -0.20
C ALA A 284 8.92 -24.40 -0.07
N LEU A 285 7.81 -24.41 -0.82
CA LEU A 285 6.77 -25.45 -0.81
C LEU A 285 6.85 -26.42 -1.99
N ALA A 286 7.77 -26.19 -2.94
CA ALA A 286 7.80 -26.91 -4.20
C ALA A 286 7.94 -28.43 -4.02
N HIS A 287 8.66 -28.88 -2.98
CA HIS A 287 8.87 -30.30 -2.69
C HIS A 287 7.66 -30.99 -2.04
N ASP A 288 6.77 -30.22 -1.40
CA ASP A 288 5.64 -30.72 -0.63
C ASP A 288 4.29 -30.43 -1.32
N TYR A 289 4.27 -29.99 -2.58
CA TYR A 289 3.07 -29.39 -3.20
C TYR A 289 1.80 -30.28 -3.19
N GLN A 290 1.95 -31.62 -3.24
CA GLN A 290 0.81 -32.56 -3.21
C GLN A 290 0.18 -32.67 -1.82
N SER A 291 1.00 -32.68 -0.76
CA SER A 291 0.52 -32.62 0.62
C SER A 291 0.22 -31.19 1.05
N PHE A 292 0.71 -30.21 0.28
CA PHE A 292 0.70 -28.80 0.63
C PHE A 292 -0.15 -27.87 -0.28
N PRO A 293 -1.49 -28.06 -0.49
CA PRO A 293 -2.30 -27.20 -1.37
C PRO A 293 -2.43 -25.76 -0.85
N LEU A 294 -1.87 -24.80 -1.59
CA LEU A 294 -1.84 -23.37 -1.28
C LEU A 294 -2.76 -22.60 -2.23
N TYR A 295 -3.55 -21.69 -1.69
CA TYR A 295 -4.32 -20.72 -2.47
C TYR A 295 -3.92 -19.31 -2.05
N THR A 296 -3.63 -18.44 -3.01
CA THR A 296 -3.24 -17.06 -2.72
C THR A 296 -3.98 -16.07 -3.60
N ILE A 297 -4.38 -14.94 -3.03
CA ILE A 297 -4.89 -13.78 -3.77
C ILE A 297 -4.06 -12.58 -3.31
N HIS A 298 -3.00 -12.25 -4.04
CA HIS A 298 -2.05 -11.23 -3.62
C HIS A 298 -1.54 -11.48 -2.17
N ASP A 299 -1.80 -10.55 -1.24
CA ASP A 299 -1.41 -10.59 0.18
C ASP A 299 -2.31 -11.48 1.06
N CYS A 300 -3.21 -12.23 0.45
CA CYS A 300 -4.10 -13.19 1.10
C CYS A 300 -3.57 -14.62 0.91
N PHE A 301 -3.40 -15.37 1.99
CA PHE A 301 -2.90 -16.75 1.95
C PHE A 301 -3.92 -17.69 2.55
N GLN A 302 -4.27 -18.77 1.85
CA GLN A 302 -5.28 -19.70 2.32
C GLN A 302 -4.83 -21.15 2.26
N ARG A 303 -5.29 -21.92 3.24
CA ARG A 303 -4.91 -23.32 3.41
C ARG A 303 -5.87 -24.10 4.30
N ARG A 304 -5.78 -25.43 4.30
CA ARG A 304 -6.55 -26.30 5.21
C ARG A 304 -6.24 -25.98 6.68
N PRO A 305 -7.24 -26.10 7.60
CA PRO A 305 -7.10 -25.72 9.00
C PRO A 305 -5.88 -26.32 9.71
N ASN A 306 -5.58 -27.60 9.46
CA ASN A 306 -4.49 -28.32 10.15
C ASN A 306 -3.08 -27.84 9.79
N ASN A 307 -2.93 -27.06 8.71
CA ASN A 307 -1.62 -26.62 8.21
C ASN A 307 -1.40 -25.11 8.35
N MET A 308 -2.28 -24.40 9.06
CA MET A 308 -2.19 -22.94 9.17
C MET A 308 -0.93 -22.47 9.92
N GLY A 309 -0.52 -23.17 10.97
CA GLY A 309 0.71 -22.83 11.70
C GLY A 309 1.98 -23.02 10.86
N GLU A 310 2.03 -24.07 10.04
CA GLU A 310 3.14 -24.28 9.09
C GLU A 310 3.14 -23.23 7.98
N LEU A 311 1.95 -22.86 7.47
CA LEU A 311 1.82 -21.78 6.50
C LEU A 311 2.36 -20.46 7.05
N GLU A 312 2.01 -20.12 8.29
CA GLU A 312 2.46 -18.90 8.97
C GLU A 312 3.99 -18.83 9.06
N ASP A 313 4.62 -19.91 9.53
CA ASP A 313 6.09 -19.97 9.66
C ASP A 313 6.79 -19.85 8.31
N ARG A 314 6.25 -20.48 7.26
CA ARG A 314 6.83 -20.41 5.90
C ARG A 314 6.66 -19.03 5.27
N ILE A 315 5.53 -18.33 5.48
CA ILE A 315 5.34 -16.95 5.00
C ILE A 315 6.30 -15.99 5.71
N LYS A 316 6.45 -16.13 7.04
CA LYS A 316 7.42 -15.33 7.80
C LYS A 316 8.85 -15.58 7.33
N THR A 317 9.20 -16.84 7.08
CA THR A 317 10.53 -17.22 6.58
C THR A 317 10.80 -16.64 5.19
N ALA A 318 9.82 -16.67 4.28
CA ALA A 318 9.93 -16.02 2.97
C ALA A 318 10.15 -14.51 3.11
N PHE A 319 9.41 -13.83 3.99
CA PHE A 319 9.55 -12.40 4.26
C PHE A 319 10.91 -12.05 4.89
N ILE A 320 11.42 -12.88 5.81
CA ILE A 320 12.77 -12.77 6.40
C ILE A 320 13.83 -12.85 5.29
N LYS A 321 13.76 -13.89 4.44
CA LYS A 321 14.67 -14.10 3.32
C LYS A 321 14.74 -12.87 2.41
N MET A 322 13.60 -12.26 2.09
CA MET A 322 13.53 -11.07 1.23
C MET A 322 14.30 -9.85 1.76
N TYR A 323 14.29 -9.62 3.07
CA TYR A 323 14.71 -8.34 3.66
C TYR A 323 15.92 -8.41 4.57
N LEU A 324 16.26 -9.60 5.09
CA LEU A 324 17.30 -9.76 6.11
C LEU A 324 18.56 -10.46 5.57
N GLU A 325 18.49 -11.26 4.50
CA GLU A 325 19.69 -11.84 3.90
C GLU A 325 20.57 -10.78 3.22
N LYS A 326 19.93 -9.90 2.43
CA LYS A 326 20.60 -8.77 1.79
C LYS A 326 19.65 -7.56 1.77
N PRO A 327 20.03 -6.40 2.34
CA PRO A 327 19.18 -5.22 2.33
C PRO A 327 18.72 -4.86 0.91
N TYR A 328 17.41 -4.81 0.70
CA TYR A 328 16.85 -4.68 -0.65
C TYR A 328 17.28 -3.38 -1.36
N LEU A 329 17.47 -2.27 -0.62
CA LEU A 329 17.92 -1.02 -1.21
C LEU A 329 19.33 -1.11 -1.81
N LEU A 330 20.23 -1.93 -1.23
CA LEU A 330 21.55 -2.18 -1.80
C LEU A 330 21.42 -2.94 -3.13
N GLN A 331 20.54 -3.93 -3.19
CA GLN A 331 20.27 -4.68 -4.43
C GLN A 331 19.72 -3.78 -5.54
N LEU A 332 18.78 -2.90 -5.18
CA LEU A 332 18.20 -1.92 -6.09
C LEU A 332 19.28 -0.95 -6.62
N GLU A 333 20.13 -0.43 -5.74
CA GLU A 333 21.21 0.49 -6.09
C GLU A 333 22.24 -0.17 -7.01
N GLU A 334 22.72 -1.37 -6.67
CA GLU A 334 23.64 -2.16 -7.50
C GLU A 334 23.08 -2.37 -8.92
N PHE A 335 21.79 -2.69 -9.03
CA PHE A 335 21.14 -2.89 -10.32
C PHE A 335 21.06 -1.59 -11.13
N ILE A 336 20.69 -0.48 -10.50
CA ILE A 336 20.63 0.84 -11.15
C ILE A 336 22.01 1.29 -11.60
N LEU A 337 23.04 1.11 -10.77
CA LEU A 337 24.42 1.44 -11.13
C LEU A 337 24.89 0.64 -12.34
N LYS A 338 24.53 -0.65 -12.43
CA LYS A 338 24.81 -1.47 -13.60
C LYS A 338 24.12 -0.93 -14.85
N ASP A 339 22.86 -0.54 -14.77
CA ASP A 339 22.14 0.04 -15.91
C ASP A 339 22.76 1.39 -16.34
N LEU A 340 23.18 2.24 -15.40
CA LEU A 340 23.87 3.50 -15.70
C LEU A 340 25.25 3.30 -16.32
N SER A 341 26.00 2.27 -15.88
CA SER A 341 27.33 1.96 -16.43
C SER A 341 27.32 1.55 -17.92
N ASN A 342 26.16 1.15 -18.44
CA ASN A 342 26.00 0.85 -19.86
C ASN A 342 25.91 2.13 -20.73
N ILE A 343 25.75 3.31 -20.11
CA ILE A 343 25.75 4.58 -20.83
C ILE A 343 27.21 4.95 -21.15
N LYS A 344 27.52 5.05 -22.44
CA LYS A 344 28.86 5.39 -22.91
C LYS A 344 29.30 6.75 -22.35
N GLY A 345 30.48 6.78 -21.74
CA GLY A 345 31.09 7.99 -21.19
C GLY A 345 30.48 8.47 -19.87
N LEU A 346 29.56 7.71 -19.25
CA LEU A 346 29.05 8.03 -17.92
C LEU A 346 29.97 7.45 -16.84
N GLU A 347 30.40 8.31 -15.93
CA GLU A 347 31.18 7.95 -14.74
C GLU A 347 30.53 8.56 -13.49
N ILE A 348 30.66 7.87 -12.36
CA ILE A 348 30.20 8.36 -11.06
C ILE A 348 31.43 8.54 -10.17
N VAL A 349 31.77 9.80 -9.88
CA VAL A 349 32.94 10.17 -9.06
C VAL A 349 32.45 11.01 -7.89
N ASP A 350 32.73 10.58 -6.66
CA ASP A 350 32.24 11.23 -5.42
C ASP A 350 30.73 11.52 -5.43
N ASN A 351 29.93 10.55 -5.89
CA ASN A 351 28.49 10.63 -6.13
C ASN A 351 28.06 11.64 -7.20
N LYS A 352 28.96 12.34 -7.88
CA LYS A 352 28.61 13.20 -9.02
C LYS A 352 28.56 12.39 -10.29
N ILE A 353 27.55 12.65 -11.11
CA ILE A 353 27.38 11.99 -12.40
C ILE A 353 28.06 12.83 -13.47
N ILE A 354 29.14 12.30 -14.03
CA ILE A 354 29.94 12.92 -15.08
C ILE A 354 29.62 12.20 -16.39
N VAL A 355 29.40 12.94 -17.47
CA VAL A 355 29.11 12.40 -18.80
C VAL A 355 30.08 13.01 -19.79
N GLU A 356 30.90 12.17 -20.43
CA GLU A 356 31.94 12.57 -21.38
C GLU A 356 32.88 13.65 -20.81
N GLY A 357 33.20 13.56 -19.51
CA GLY A 357 34.06 14.51 -18.80
C GLY A 357 33.37 15.81 -18.34
N VAL A 358 32.06 15.96 -18.57
CA VAL A 358 31.27 17.11 -18.14
C VAL A 358 30.38 16.73 -16.95
N ASP A 359 30.40 17.51 -15.87
CA ASP A 359 29.50 17.33 -14.74
C ASP A 359 28.05 17.60 -15.17
N SER A 360 27.18 16.59 -15.05
CA SER A 360 25.75 16.71 -15.38
C SER A 360 24.97 17.58 -14.38
N GLY A 361 25.59 17.94 -13.25
CA GLY A 361 24.95 18.63 -12.13
C GLY A 361 24.03 17.72 -11.31
N LEU A 362 24.03 16.41 -11.59
CA LEU A 362 23.27 15.41 -10.85
C LEU A 362 24.14 14.72 -9.81
N ILE A 363 23.54 14.48 -8.64
CA ILE A 363 24.18 13.79 -7.51
C ILE A 363 23.44 12.48 -7.30
N PHE A 364 24.17 11.37 -7.38
CA PHE A 364 23.70 10.04 -7.03
C PHE A 364 23.38 10.00 -5.52
N PRO A 365 22.13 9.70 -5.13
CA PRO A 365 21.73 9.75 -3.73
C PRO A 365 22.36 8.58 -2.96
N THR A 366 22.64 8.80 -1.69
CA THR A 366 23.15 7.74 -0.79
C THR A 366 22.00 7.11 -0.01
N ILE A 367 22.08 5.80 0.22
CA ILE A 367 21.10 5.09 1.07
C ILE A 367 21.17 5.67 2.49
N PRO A 368 20.03 6.02 3.10
CA PRO A 368 19.99 6.49 4.48
C PRO A 368 20.60 5.46 5.44
N LYS A 369 21.60 5.88 6.23
CA LYS A 369 22.37 4.98 7.12
C LYS A 369 21.49 4.23 8.12
N ASN A 370 20.42 4.85 8.59
CA ASN A 370 19.47 4.26 9.53
C ASN A 370 18.71 3.05 8.95
N PHE A 371 18.69 2.88 7.61
CA PHE A 371 18.07 1.72 6.96
C PHE A 371 19.01 0.51 6.84
N LEU A 372 20.29 0.67 7.18
CA LEU A 372 21.33 -0.37 7.06
C LEU A 372 21.88 -0.80 8.44
N VAL A 373 21.18 -0.46 9.53
CA VAL A 373 21.60 -0.76 10.90
C VAL A 373 21.39 -2.25 11.20
N LYS A 374 22.49 -2.99 11.37
CA LYS A 374 22.46 -4.45 11.58
C LYS A 374 21.77 -4.88 12.88
N GLU A 375 21.81 -4.08 13.95
CA GLU A 375 21.11 -4.44 15.19
C GLU A 375 19.60 -4.58 14.96
N ASN A 376 19.04 -3.78 14.05
CA ASN A 376 17.63 -3.87 13.70
C ASN A 376 17.31 -5.18 12.96
N ASP A 377 18.26 -5.81 12.25
CA ASP A 377 17.98 -7.05 11.52
C ASP A 377 17.65 -8.20 12.48
N SER A 378 18.43 -8.35 13.57
CA SER A 378 18.16 -9.37 14.60
C SER A 378 16.83 -9.12 15.32
N LEU A 379 16.50 -7.86 15.59
CA LEU A 379 15.23 -7.47 16.20
C LEU A 379 14.04 -7.77 15.26
N PHE A 380 14.18 -7.46 13.97
CA PHE A 380 13.16 -7.75 12.97
C PHE A 380 12.96 -9.25 12.82
N GLU A 381 14.02 -10.05 12.76
CA GLU A 381 13.90 -11.50 12.65
C GLU A 381 13.19 -12.10 13.86
N THR A 382 13.67 -11.80 15.06
CA THR A 382 13.12 -12.35 16.31
C THR A 382 11.69 -11.86 16.51
N GLY A 383 11.45 -10.57 16.29
CA GLY A 383 10.13 -9.94 16.43
C GLY A 383 9.11 -10.48 15.41
N LEU A 384 9.53 -10.75 14.18
CA LEU A 384 8.66 -11.29 13.14
C LEU A 384 8.28 -12.76 13.39
N ARG A 385 9.24 -13.58 13.81
CA ARG A 385 8.95 -14.96 14.23
C ARG A 385 7.95 -14.99 15.39
N ALA A 386 8.13 -14.08 16.34
CA ALA A 386 7.25 -13.91 17.50
C ALA A 386 5.87 -13.29 17.18
N SER A 387 5.74 -12.52 16.09
CA SER A 387 4.51 -11.76 15.81
C SER A 387 3.34 -12.66 15.46
N ARG A 388 2.26 -12.62 16.23
CA ARG A 388 1.03 -13.42 15.97
C ARG A 388 0.09 -12.83 14.93
N TYR A 389 0.26 -11.55 14.61
CA TYR A 389 -0.68 -10.78 13.78
C TYR A 389 -0.04 -10.25 12.50
N PHE A 390 1.17 -10.71 12.18
CA PHE A 390 1.84 -10.40 10.92
C PHE A 390 0.92 -10.74 9.73
N ILE A 391 0.35 -11.93 9.78
CA ILE A 391 -0.81 -12.36 9.01
C ILE A 391 -1.80 -12.96 10.01
N SER A 392 -3.11 -12.72 9.84
CA SER A 392 -4.13 -13.24 10.75
C SER A 392 -5.49 -13.42 10.11
#